data_AF-H9FM18-F1
#
_entry.id   AF-H9FM18-F1
#
_cell.length_a   1.000
_cell.length_b   1.000
_cell.length_c   1.000
_cell.angle_alpha   90.00
_cell.angle_beta   90.00
_cell.angle_gamma   90.00
#
_symmetry.space_group_name_H-M   'P 1'
#
loop_
_entity.id
_entity.type
_entity.pdbx_description
1 polymer ?
#
loop_
_entity_poly.entity_id
_entity_poly.type
_entity_poly.pdbx_seq_one_letter_code
_entity_poly.pdbx_strand_id
1 'polypeptide(L)' 'NADLYYSITGTNNHGTFSISPNTGSIFLAKKLDFETQSLYKLNITAKDQGRPPRSSTMSVVIHVRDFNDNPPSFPP' A
#
# COMPACT_ATOMS: atom_id res chain seq x y z
N ASN A 1 25.56 4.37 -7.66
CA ASN A 1 24.38 3.61 -7.19
C ASN A 1 23.80 4.36 -6.01
N ALA A 2 22.67 5.04 -6.19
CA ALA A 2 22.03 5.78 -5.11
C ALA A 2 21.17 4.81 -4.30
N ASP A 3 21.57 4.51 -3.07
CA ASP A 3 20.78 3.69 -2.15
C ASP A 3 19.56 4.50 -1.72
N LEU A 4 18.39 4.15 -2.26
CA LEU A 4 17.10 4.75 -1.92
C LEU A 4 16.38 3.86 -0.92
N TYR A 5 15.80 4.49 0.09
CA TYR A 5 14.97 3.85 1.10
C TYR A 5 13.53 4.31 0.96
N TYR A 6 12.60 3.36 0.86
CA TYR A 6 11.17 3.62 0.76
C TYR A 6 10.47 3.38 2.09
N SER A 7 9.51 4.25 2.43
CA SER A 7 8.67 4.11 3.61
C SER A 7 7.25 4.62 3.37
N ILE A 8 6.26 4.03 4.05
CA ILE A 8 4.89 4.56 4.08
C ILE A 8 4.85 5.64 5.16
N THR A 9 4.58 6.87 4.78
CA THR A 9 4.54 8.05 5.66
C THR A 9 3.15 8.66 5.63
N GLY A 10 2.42 8.66 6.75
CA GLY A 10 1.07 9.20 6.84
C GLY A 10 0.02 8.13 7.12
N THR A 11 -1.12 8.18 6.44
CA THR A 11 -2.24 7.25 6.65
C THR A 11 -1.93 5.87 6.07
N ASN A 12 -1.69 4.89 6.95
CA ASN A 12 -1.51 3.49 6.57
C ASN A 12 -2.67 2.61 7.08
N ASN A 13 -3.87 3.18 7.28
CA ASN A 13 -5.07 2.48 7.75
C ASN A 13 -4.78 1.39 8.80
N HIS A 14 -4.12 1.76 9.90
CA HIS A 14 -3.69 0.84 10.97
C HIS A 14 -2.67 -0.23 10.58
N GLY A 15 -1.82 0.00 9.59
CA GLY A 15 -0.80 -0.94 9.15
C GLY A 15 -1.31 -1.98 8.16
N THR A 16 -2.34 -1.67 7.35
CA THR A 16 -2.88 -2.62 6.36
C THR A 16 -1.88 -2.94 5.26
N PHE A 17 -1.02 -1.98 4.91
CA PHE A 17 0.02 -2.16 3.89
C PHE A 17 1.41 -2.01 4.50
N SER A 18 2.36 -2.70 3.89
CA SER A 18 3.79 -2.57 4.19
C SER A 18 4.57 -2.33 2.90
N ILE A 19 5.73 -1.69 2.98
CA ILE A 19 6.59 -1.45 1.83
C ILE A 19 7.99 -1.99 2.11
N SER A 20 8.60 -2.65 1.13
CA SER A 20 10.00 -3.05 1.21
C SER A 20 10.89 -1.81 1.06
N PRO A 21 11.76 -1.51 2.03
CA PRO A 21 12.59 -0.31 2.00
C PRO A 21 13.62 -0.32 0.87
N ASN A 22 14.01 -1.48 0.35
CA ASN A 22 15.05 -1.61 -0.67
C ASN A 22 14.49 -1.63 -2.10
N THR A 23 13.26 -2.12 -2.30
CA THR A 23 12.67 -2.29 -3.63
C THR A 23 11.49 -1.37 -3.89
N GLY A 24 10.88 -0.79 -2.85
CA GLY A 24 9.64 -0.02 -2.95
C GLY A 24 8.40 -0.89 -3.20
N SER A 25 8.51 -2.22 -3.14
CA SER A 25 7.38 -3.14 -3.34
C SER A 25 6.39 -3.03 -2.18
N ILE A 26 5.11 -2.82 -2.49
CA ILE A 26 4.03 -2.72 -1.50
C ILE A 26 3.38 -4.09 -1.33
N PHE A 27 3.24 -4.52 -0.08
CA PHE A 27 2.64 -5.78 0.32
C PHE A 27 1.45 -5.56 1.24
N LEU A 28 0.54 -6.52 1.21
CA LEU A 28 -0.57 -6.54 2.13
C LEU A 28 -0.13 -7.15 3.46
N ALA A 29 -0.29 -6.40 4.55
CA ALA A 29 0.04 -6.83 5.91
C ALA A 29 -1.18 -7.28 6.71
N LYS A 30 -2.39 -6.88 6.31
CA LYS A 30 -3.66 -7.29 6.92
C LYS A 30 -4.68 -7.65 5.85
N LYS A 31 -5.65 -8.50 6.17
CA LYS A 31 -6.74 -8.83 5.23
C LYS A 31 -7.48 -7.56 4.79
N LEU A 32 -7.80 -7.50 3.50
CA LEU A 32 -8.68 -6.49 2.94
C LEU A 32 -10.12 -6.97 3.08
N ASP A 33 -11.01 -6.05 3.39
CA ASP A 33 -12.43 -6.26 3.37
C ASP A 33 -13.07 -5.13 2.56
N PHE A 34 -13.67 -5.50 1.43
CA PHE A 34 -14.27 -4.55 0.50
C PHE A 34 -15.46 -3.83 1.13
N GLU A 35 -16.24 -4.52 1.95
CA GLU A 35 -17.44 -4.00 2.61
C GLU A 35 -17.08 -2.93 3.64
N THR A 36 -15.96 -3.14 4.34
CA THR A 36 -15.41 -2.14 5.27
C THR A 36 -14.75 -0.99 4.53
N GLN A 37 -13.91 -1.26 3.52
CA GLN A 37 -13.16 -0.23 2.82
C GLN A 37 -12.68 -0.64 1.43
N SER A 38 -13.22 0.01 0.40
CA SER A 38 -12.90 -0.26 -1.00
C SER A 38 -11.74 0.57 -1.57
N LEU A 39 -11.30 1.63 -0.88
CA LEU A 39 -10.28 2.55 -1.35
C LEU A 39 -9.29 2.92 -0.24
N TYR A 40 -8.00 2.74 -0.51
CA TYR A 40 -6.91 3.12 0.39
C TYR A 40 -6.02 4.16 -0.27
N LYS A 41 -5.62 5.19 0.49
CA LYS A 41 -4.67 6.22 0.05
C LYS A 41 -3.42 6.10 0.91
N LEU A 42 -2.30 5.75 0.30
CA LEU A 42 -1.00 5.66 0.93
C LEU A 42 -0.13 6.81 0.45
N ASN A 43 0.73 7.31 1.33
CA ASN A 43 1.77 8.26 0.97
C ASN A 43 3.11 7.56 1.14
N ILE A 44 3.86 7.42 0.05
CA ILE A 44 5.16 6.76 0.02
C ILE A 44 6.24 7.82 -0.06
N THR A 45 7.22 7.76 0.84
CA THR A 45 8.40 8.61 0.80
C THR A 45 9.61 7.79 0.38
N ALA A 46 10.32 8.26 -0.64
CA ALA A 46 11.64 7.79 -1.02
C ALA A 46 12.69 8.76 -0.48
N LYS A 47 13.72 8.24 0.20
CA LYS A 47 14.81 9.03 0.78
C LYS A 47 16.16 8.49 0.32
N ASP A 48 17.03 9.37 -0.14
CA ASP A 48 18.42 9.03 -0.47
C ASP A 48 19.34 9.07 0.76
N GLN A 49 20.53 8.48 0.61
CA GLN A 49 21.61 8.54 1.61
C GLN A 49 22.61 9.68 1.34
N GLY A 50 22.18 10.73 0.64
CA GLY A 50 23.01 11.91 0.37
C GLY A 50 23.35 12.70 1.64
N ARG A 51 24.31 13.62 1.53
CA ARG A 51 24.60 14.64 2.55
C ARG A 51 24.55 16.04 1.90
N PRO A 52 23.47 16.82 2.10
CA PRO A 52 22.27 16.51 2.87
C PRO A 52 21.38 15.46 2.18
N PRO A 53 20.59 14.66 2.93
CA PRO A 53 19.69 13.69 2.33
C PRO A 53 18.51 14.40 1.68
N ARG A 54 18.10 13.94 0.50
CA ARG A 54 16.90 14.41 -0.20
C ARG A 54 15.81 13.36 -0.07
N SER A 55 14.58 13.83 -0.03
CA SER A 55 13.40 12.95 -0.02
C SER A 55 12.33 13.49 -0.94
N SER A 56 11.51 12.58 -1.46
CA SER A 56 10.34 12.87 -2.28
C SER A 56 9.19 11.99 -1.83
N THR A 57 7.98 12.56 -1.77
CA THR A 57 6.77 11.86 -1.34
C THR A 57 5.76 11.81 -2.48
N MET A 58 5.14 10.65 -2.67
CA MET A 58 4.11 10.41 -3.69
C MET A 58 2.89 9.72 -3.08
N SER A 59 1.70 10.13 -3.50
CA SER A 59 0.45 9.48 -3.11
C SER A 59 0.12 8.32 -4.04
N VAL A 60 -0.22 7.17 -3.46
CA VAL A 60 -0.64 5.95 -4.14
C VAL A 60 -2.07 5.64 -3.72
N VAL A 61 -2.95 5.43 -4.70
CA VAL A 61 -4.35 5.05 -4.46
C VAL A 61 -4.54 3.59 -4.83
N ILE A 62 -4.98 2.78 -3.87
CA ILE A 62 -5.24 1.35 -4.02
C ILE A 62 -6.75 1.15 -4.00
N HIS A 63 -7.27 0.55 -5.07
CA HIS A 63 -8.66 0.11 -5.14
C HIS A 63 -8.74 -1.38 -4.82
N VAL A 64 -9.52 -1.74 -3.81
CA VAL A 64 -9.86 -3.13 -3.54
C VAL A 64 -10.92 -3.54 -4.55
N ARG A 65 -10.62 -4.58 -5.33
CA ARG A 65 -11.63 -5.21 -6.17
C ARG A 65 -12.40 -6.20 -5.32
N ASP A 66 -13.72 -6.07 -5.33
CA ASP A 66 -14.60 -7.12 -4.86
C ASP A 66 -14.34 -8.36 -5.71
N PHE A 67 -13.96 -9.44 -5.04
CA PHE A 67 -13.92 -10.75 -5.68
C PHE A 67 -15.29 -11.34 -5.39
N ASN A 68 -16.16 -11.41 -6.41
CA ASN A 68 -17.45 -12.06 -6.26
C ASN A 68 -17.23 -13.58 -6.11
N ASP A 69 -16.87 -13.97 -4.89
CA ASP A 69 -16.72 -15.36 -4.42
C ASP A 69 -18.08 -15.97 -4.05
N ASN A 70 -19.19 -15.37 -4.49
CA ASN A 70 -20.54 -15.88 -4.29
C ASN A 70 -20.97 -16.64 -5.57
N PRO A 71 -20.67 -17.95 -5.70
CA PRO A 71 -21.26 -18.75 -6.77
C PRO A 71 -22.79 -18.66 -6.62
N PRO A 72 -23.55 -18.47 -7.72
CA PRO A 72 -25.00 -18.41 -7.63
C PRO A 72 -25.52 -19.73 -7.05
N SER A 73 -26.15 -19.68 -5.88
CA SER A 73 -26.92 -20.81 -5.38
C SER A 73 -28.27 -20.84 -6.11
N PHE A 74 -28.49 -21.89 -6.88
CA PHE A 74 -29.81 -22.18 -7.43
C PHE A 74 -30.60 -22.96 -6.36
N PRO A 75 -31.77 -22.49 -5.91
CA PRO A 75 -32.68 -23.32 -5.14
C PRO A 75 -33.21 -24.49 -6.01
N PRO A 76 -33.63 -25.62 -5.39
CA PRO A 76 -33.77 -26.94 -6.01
C PRO A 76 -34.83 -27.05 -7.11
#